data_AF-A0A6I9Y4B0-F1
#
_entry.id   AF-A0A6I9Y4B0-F1
#
_cell.length_a   1.000
_cell.length_b   1.000
_cell.length_c   1.000
_cell.angle_alpha   90.00
_cell.angle_beta   90.00
_cell.angle_gamma   90.00
#
_symmetry.space_group_name_H-M   'P 1'
#
loop_
_entity.id
_entity.type
_entity.pdbx_description
1 polymer ?
#
loop_
_entity_poly.entity_id
_entity_poly.type
_entity_poly.pdbx_seq_one_letter_code
_entity_poly.pdbx_strand_id
1 'polypeptide(L)'
;MPQSMPEYALTRNYLELMVELPWSKNTKDCLDIRAARVLLDNDHYAMEKLKKRVLEYLAVRQLKNNLKGPILCFVGPPGVGKTSVGRSVAKTLGREFHRIALGGVCDQSDIRGHRYFKSLLLLLLLLLL
;
A
#
# COMPACT_ATOMS: atom_id res chain seq x y z
N MET A 1 -13.10 32.43 -15.71
CA MET A 1 -12.85 31.80 -17.03
C MET A 1 -14.17 31.28 -17.57
N PRO A 2 -14.49 31.47 -18.87
CA PRO A 2 -15.71 30.93 -19.46
C PRO A 2 -15.73 29.40 -19.39
N GLN A 3 -16.87 28.80 -19.02
CA GLN A 3 -17.03 27.36 -18.79
C GLN A 3 -16.87 26.50 -20.07
N SER A 4 -16.80 27.11 -21.26
CA SER A 4 -16.68 26.44 -22.56
C SER A 4 -15.25 26.12 -22.99
N MET A 5 -14.22 26.51 -22.22
CA MET A 5 -12.83 26.23 -22.57
C MET A 5 -12.40 24.83 -22.05
N PRO A 6 -11.73 24.00 -22.87
CA PRO A 6 -11.27 22.67 -22.47
C PRO A 6 -10.25 22.69 -21.32
N GLU A 7 -9.52 23.80 -21.16
CA GLU A 7 -8.58 23.99 -20.04
C GLU A 7 -9.29 24.09 -18.68
N TYR A 8 -10.51 24.64 -18.65
CA TYR A 8 -11.28 24.79 -17.40
C TYR A 8 -11.62 23.42 -16.78
N ALA A 9 -11.99 22.44 -17.61
CA ALA A 9 -12.31 21.09 -17.15
C ALA A 9 -11.07 20.37 -16.59
N LEU A 10 -9.91 20.51 -17.26
CA LEU A 10 -8.64 19.92 -16.78
C LEU A 10 -8.21 20.51 -15.44
N THR A 11 -8.24 21.83 -15.29
CA THR A 11 -7.88 22.50 -14.04
C THR A 11 -8.83 22.14 -12.91
N ARG A 12 -10.14 22.08 -13.18
CA ARG A 12 -11.13 21.68 -12.17
C ARG A 12 -10.90 20.26 -11.68
N ASN A 13 -10.73 19.29 -12.59
CA ASN A 13 -10.47 17.90 -12.22
C ASN A 13 -9.18 17.75 -11.41
N TYR A 14 -8.14 18.53 -11.74
CA TYR A 14 -6.89 18.55 -10.99
C TYR A 14 -7.07 19.06 -9.55
N LEU A 15 -7.82 20.15 -9.39
CA LEU A 15 -8.12 20.72 -8.06
C LEU A 15 -9.02 19.79 -7.25
N GLU A 16 -10.00 19.14 -7.87
CA GLU A 16 -10.84 18.13 -7.21
C GLU A 16 -9.99 16.97 -6.70
N LEU A 17 -9.10 16.42 -7.54
CA LEU A 17 -8.16 15.39 -7.12
C LEU A 17 -7.26 15.87 -5.98
N MET A 18 -6.73 17.09 -6.03
CA MET A 18 -5.93 17.65 -4.93
C MET A 18 -6.70 17.75 -3.62
N VAL A 19 -7.98 18.10 -3.65
CA VAL A 19 -8.81 18.22 -2.44
C VAL A 19 -9.18 16.85 -1.87
N GLU A 20 -9.39 15.84 -2.73
CA GLU A 20 -9.73 14.47 -2.31
C GLU A 20 -8.56 13.75 -1.62
N LEU A 21 -7.32 14.17 -1.87
CA LEU A 21 -6.16 13.50 -1.30
C LEU A 21 -6.06 13.66 0.23
N PRO A 22 -5.77 12.57 0.95
CA PRO A 22 -5.64 12.60 2.40
C PRO A 22 -4.27 13.17 2.84
N TRP A 23 -4.03 14.47 2.69
CA TRP A 23 -2.75 15.12 3.02
C TRP A 23 -2.33 15.01 4.49
N SER A 24 -3.29 14.92 5.42
CA SER A 24 -3.04 14.95 6.87
C SER A 24 -3.59 13.72 7.60
N LYS A 25 -4.17 12.76 6.90
CA LYS A 25 -4.68 11.54 7.52
C LYS A 25 -3.56 10.51 7.54
N ASN A 26 -3.03 10.23 8.73
CA ASN A 26 -2.17 9.09 8.95
C ASN A 26 -2.92 8.06 9.80
N THR A 27 -2.96 6.82 9.34
CA THR A 27 -3.41 5.69 10.17
C THR A 27 -2.43 5.49 11.33
N LYS A 28 -2.97 5.29 12.54
CA LYS A 28 -2.17 4.88 13.69
C LYS A 28 -1.81 3.41 13.54
N ASP A 29 -0.53 3.12 13.42
CA ASP A 29 -0.03 1.75 13.37
C ASP A 29 -0.24 1.06 14.72
N CYS A 30 -0.91 -0.10 14.71
CA CYS A 30 -0.93 -1.01 15.85
C CYS A 30 0.11 -2.12 15.61
N LEU A 31 1.28 -1.99 16.21
CA LEU A 31 2.36 -2.97 16.08
C LEU A 31 2.40 -3.86 17.33
N ASP A 32 1.50 -4.85 17.38
CA ASP A 32 1.55 -5.95 18.37
C ASP A 32 1.91 -7.29 17.68
N ILE A 33 3.10 -7.79 17.98
CA ILE A 33 3.63 -9.04 17.43
C ILE A 33 2.84 -10.26 17.94
N ARG A 34 2.35 -10.23 19.19
CA ARG A 34 1.61 -11.37 19.76
C ARG A 34 0.26 -11.51 19.10
N ALA A 35 -0.47 -10.40 18.99
CA ALA A 35 -1.73 -10.35 18.25
C ALA A 35 -1.53 -10.73 16.78
N ALA A 36 -0.45 -10.26 16.15
CA ALA A 36 -0.14 -10.59 14.76
C ALA A 36 0.08 -12.10 14.56
N ARG A 37 0.75 -12.78 15.50
CA ARG A 37 0.97 -14.23 15.44
C ARG A 37 -0.35 -15.00 15.49
N VAL A 38 -1.22 -14.69 16.46
CA VAL A 38 -2.51 -15.36 16.62
C VAL A 38 -3.39 -15.17 15.37
N LEU A 39 -3.43 -13.95 14.83
CA LEU A 39 -4.25 -13.65 13.66
C LEU A 39 -3.71 -14.34 12.39
N LEU A 40 -2.39 -14.34 12.17
CA LEU A 40 -1.76 -15.08 11.07
C LEU A 40 -1.95 -16.59 11.19
N ASP A 41 -1.97 -17.12 12.42
CA ASP A 41 -2.21 -18.55 12.67
C ASP A 41 -3.66 -18.95 12.40
N ASN A 42 -4.62 -18.06 12.67
CA ASN A 42 -6.03 -18.28 12.38
C ASN A 42 -6.37 -18.15 10.88
N ASP A 43 -5.79 -17.18 10.18
CA ASP A 43 -6.12 -16.89 8.78
C ASP A 43 -5.44 -17.86 7.79
N HIS A 44 -4.31 -18.46 8.16
CA HIS A 44 -3.50 -19.28 7.26
C HIS A 44 -3.12 -20.62 7.89
N TYR A 45 -3.61 -21.72 7.32
CA TYR A 45 -3.20 -23.06 7.71
C TYR A 45 -1.85 -23.42 7.07
N ALA A 46 -0.94 -24.01 7.86
CA ALA A 46 0.46 -24.25 7.48
C ALA A 46 1.23 -22.95 7.10
N MET A 47 2.40 -23.04 6.48
CA MET A 47 3.30 -21.91 6.14
C MET A 47 4.14 -21.32 7.28
N GLU A 48 4.62 -22.15 8.22
CA GLU A 48 5.44 -21.68 9.35
C GLU A 48 6.68 -20.86 8.94
N LYS A 49 7.37 -21.27 7.87
CA LYS A 49 8.54 -20.52 7.35
C LYS A 49 8.17 -19.08 6.95
N LEU A 50 7.01 -18.91 6.31
CA LEU A 50 6.54 -17.59 5.87
C LEU A 50 6.10 -16.76 7.08
N LYS A 51 5.30 -17.33 7.98
CA LYS A 51 4.83 -16.64 9.20
C LYS A 51 5.99 -16.16 10.06
N LYS A 52 7.02 -17.00 10.22
CA LYS A 52 8.24 -16.63 10.95
C LYS A 52 8.94 -15.42 10.33
N ARG A 53 9.10 -15.38 9.00
CA ARG A 53 9.70 -14.24 8.29
C ARG A 53 8.88 -12.95 8.42
N VAL A 54 7.55 -13.06 8.35
CA VAL A 54 6.65 -11.93 8.55
C VAL A 54 6.77 -11.38 9.98
N LEU A 55 6.81 -12.25 10.99
CA LEU A 55 6.98 -11.85 12.39
C LEU A 55 8.36 -11.22 12.64
N GLU A 56 9.44 -11.77 12.06
CA GLU A 56 10.78 -11.16 12.10
C GLU A 56 10.77 -9.75 11.51
N TYR A 57 10.11 -9.55 10.36
CA TYR A 57 9.99 -8.24 9.74
C TYR A 57 9.22 -7.25 10.63
N LEU A 58 8.09 -7.67 11.20
CA LEU A 58 7.30 -6.84 12.13
C LEU A 58 8.10 -6.48 13.39
N ALA A 59 8.91 -7.41 13.91
CA ALA A 59 9.77 -7.16 15.06
C ALA A 59 10.85 -6.11 14.78
N VAL A 60 11.50 -6.21 13.60
CA VAL A 60 12.48 -5.20 13.17
C VAL A 60 11.84 -3.83 12.99
N ARG A 61 10.61 -3.79 12.46
CA ARG A 61 9.83 -2.55 12.29
C ARG A 61 9.40 -1.93 13.63
N GLN A 62 9.02 -2.75 14.61
CA GLN A 62 8.68 -2.27 15.95
C GLN A 62 9.89 -1.63 16.66
N LEU A 63 11.09 -2.18 16.47
CA LEU A 63 12.33 -1.65 17.06
C LEU A 63 12.82 -0.37 16.36
N LYS A 64 12.49 -0.20 15.08
CA LYS A 64 12.91 0.95 14.26
C LYS A 64 11.69 1.74 13.83
N ASN A 65 11.25 2.67 14.70
CA ASN A 65 10.11 3.59 14.45
C ASN A 65 10.27 4.48 13.21
N ASN A 66 11.48 4.60 12.68
CA ASN A 66 11.76 5.48 11.57
C ASN A 66 12.72 4.74 10.66
N LEU A 67 12.25 4.12 9.57
CA LEU A 67 13.12 3.71 8.48
C LEU A 67 12.34 3.33 7.22
N LYS A 68 12.95 3.74 6.10
CA LYS A 68 12.91 3.10 4.79
C LYS A 68 13.32 1.62 4.94
N GLY A 69 12.47 0.82 5.56
CA GLY A 69 12.69 -0.59 5.78
C GLY A 69 12.66 -1.36 4.46
N PRO A 70 13.30 -2.54 4.38
CA PRO A 70 13.23 -3.37 3.18
C PRO A 70 11.77 -3.70 2.83
N ILE A 71 11.45 -3.71 1.54
CA ILE A 71 10.12 -4.07 1.05
C ILE A 71 9.97 -5.60 1.13
N LEU A 72 8.86 -6.07 1.71
CA LEU A 72 8.56 -7.49 1.81
C LEU A 72 8.09 -8.04 0.45
N CYS A 73 8.80 -9.03 -0.08
CA CYS A 73 8.46 -9.69 -1.35
C CYS A 73 8.16 -11.18 -1.14
N PHE A 74 7.02 -11.65 -1.64
CA PHE A 74 6.60 -13.05 -1.54
C PHE A 74 6.75 -13.77 -2.88
N VAL A 75 7.73 -14.66 -3.03
CA VAL A 75 7.99 -15.43 -4.28
C VAL A 75 7.48 -16.87 -4.17
N GLY A 76 6.87 -17.41 -5.24
CA GLY A 76 6.27 -18.76 -5.25
C GLY A 76 5.16 -18.94 -6.30
N PRO A 77 4.66 -20.18 -6.47
CA PRO A 77 3.70 -20.53 -7.52
C PRO A 77 2.34 -19.81 -7.37
N PRO A 78 1.54 -19.73 -8.44
CA PRO A 78 0.20 -19.16 -8.37
C PRO A 78 -0.69 -19.99 -7.44
N GLY A 79 -1.64 -19.35 -6.74
CA GLY A 79 -2.59 -20.04 -5.86
C GLY A 79 -2.14 -20.24 -4.40
N VAL A 80 -0.89 -19.93 -4.04
CA VAL A 80 -0.37 -20.12 -2.66
C VAL A 80 -0.81 -19.05 -1.64
N GLY A 81 -1.79 -18.19 -1.98
CA GLY A 81 -2.35 -17.24 -1.02
C GLY A 81 -1.48 -16.02 -0.66
N LYS A 82 -0.48 -15.65 -1.49
CA LYS A 82 0.38 -14.47 -1.25
C LYS A 82 -0.40 -13.18 -0.95
N THR A 83 -1.47 -12.97 -1.72
CA THR A 83 -2.35 -11.81 -1.55
C THR A 83 -3.16 -11.89 -0.26
N SER A 84 -3.58 -13.08 0.19
CA SER A 84 -4.33 -13.21 1.44
C SER A 84 -3.42 -13.00 2.66
N VAL A 85 -2.15 -13.43 2.58
CA VAL A 85 -1.12 -13.12 3.59
C VAL A 85 -0.95 -11.61 3.72
N GLY A 86 -0.76 -10.89 2.61
CA GLY A 86 -0.64 -9.43 2.64
C GLY A 86 -1.85 -8.74 3.27
N ARG A 87 -3.06 -9.23 3.00
CA ARG A 87 -4.29 -8.73 3.60
C ARG A 87 -4.34 -8.96 5.11
N SER A 88 -3.93 -10.14 5.58
CA SER A 88 -3.88 -10.46 7.00
C SER A 88 -2.85 -9.58 7.73
N VAL A 89 -1.68 -9.34 7.12
CA VAL A 89 -0.66 -8.41 7.67
C VAL A 89 -1.18 -6.97 7.74
N ALA A 90 -1.93 -6.49 6.75
CA ALA A 90 -2.54 -5.17 6.83
C ALA A 90 -3.59 -5.08 7.96
N LYS A 91 -4.39 -6.14 8.13
CA LYS A 91 -5.38 -6.25 9.20
C LYS A 91 -4.74 -6.24 10.59
N THR A 92 -3.61 -6.91 10.78
CA THR A 92 -2.88 -6.88 12.07
C THR A 92 -2.29 -5.51 12.37
N LEU A 93 -1.81 -4.81 11.35
CA LEU A 93 -1.26 -3.46 11.47
C LEU A 93 -2.33 -2.37 11.67
N GLY A 94 -3.60 -2.70 11.44
CA GLY A 94 -4.70 -1.72 11.45
C GLY A 94 -4.65 -0.75 10.27
N ARG A 95 -4.09 -1.18 9.13
CA ARG A 95 -3.90 -0.36 7.93
C ARG A 95 -4.81 -0.79 6.80
N GLU A 96 -5.16 0.15 5.93
CA GLU A 96 -5.92 -0.16 4.71
C GLU A 96 -5.06 -0.97 3.74
N PHE A 97 -5.67 -2.01 3.16
CA PHE A 97 -5.01 -2.88 2.19
C PHE A 97 -5.45 -2.54 0.77
N HIS A 98 -4.53 -1.98 -0.02
CA HIS A 98 -4.73 -1.78 -1.44
C HIS A 98 -3.85 -2.72 -2.26
N ARG A 99 -4.46 -3.36 -3.28
CA ARG A 99 -3.75 -4.22 -4.21
C ARG A 99 -3.58 -3.50 -5.54
N ILE A 100 -2.33 -3.30 -5.95
CA ILE A 100 -1.98 -2.77 -7.27
C ILE A 100 -1.43 -3.94 -8.09
N ALA A 101 -2.03 -4.19 -9.25
CA ALA A 101 -1.55 -5.20 -10.18
C ALA A 101 -0.54 -4.56 -11.15
N LEU A 102 0.68 -5.06 -11.15
CA LEU A 102 1.75 -4.60 -12.06
C LEU A 102 1.93 -5.52 -13.28
N GLY A 103 1.10 -6.56 -13.41
CA GLY A 103 1.17 -7.48 -14.54
C GLY A 103 0.71 -6.80 -15.83
N GLY A 104 1.55 -6.84 -16.86
CA GLY A 104 1.26 -6.20 -18.16
C GLY A 104 1.50 -4.69 -18.19
N VAL A 105 2.07 -4.11 -17.14
CA VAL A 105 2.50 -2.70 -17.15
C VAL A 105 3.77 -2.59 -17.98
N CYS A 106 3.68 -1.87 -19.09
CA CYS A 106 4.80 -1.65 -20.00
C CYS A 106 5.30 -0.20 -19.99
N ASP A 107 4.48 0.76 -19.53
CA ASP A 107 4.82 2.18 -19.52
C ASP A 107 4.99 2.72 -18.10
N GLN A 108 5.99 3.57 -17.91
CA GLN A 108 6.24 4.31 -16.67
C GLN A 108 5.08 5.26 -16.33
N SER A 109 4.33 5.69 -17.35
CA SER A 109 3.19 6.59 -17.24
C SER A 109 2.04 5.98 -16.43
N ASP A 110 1.91 4.65 -16.40
CA ASP A 110 0.90 3.95 -15.60
C ASP A 110 1.19 4.04 -14.09
N ILE A 111 2.48 4.14 -13.72
CA ILE A 111 2.92 4.21 -12.32
C ILE A 111 3.12 5.66 -11.86
N ARG A 112 3.53 6.58 -12.73
CA ARG A 112 3.77 7.99 -12.38
C ARG A 112 2.60 8.93 -12.71
N GLY A 113 1.75 8.57 -13.66
CA GLY A 113 0.75 9.48 -14.24
C GLY A 113 1.31 10.33 -15.38
N HIS A 114 0.41 10.82 -16.25
CA HIS A 114 0.75 11.61 -17.43
C HIS A 114 1.10 13.08 -17.09
N ARG A 115 1.70 13.85 -18.01
CA ARG A 115 2.35 15.18 -17.80
C ARG A 115 1.76 16.14 -16.73
N TYR A 116 0.44 16.26 -16.60
CA TYR A 116 -0.21 17.13 -15.60
C TYR A 116 -0.38 16.48 -14.21
N PHE A 117 -0.39 15.14 -14.15
CA PHE A 117 -0.62 14.32 -12.96
C PHE A 117 0.64 13.58 -12.47
N LYS A 118 1.80 13.79 -13.11
CA LYS A 118 3.09 13.09 -12.90
C LYS A 118 3.57 12.97 -11.44
N SER A 119 3.09 13.83 -10.54
CA SER A 119 3.49 13.82 -9.13
C SER A 119 2.44 13.21 -8.21
N LEU A 120 1.20 13.00 -8.66
CA LEU A 120 0.06 12.75 -7.78
C LEU A 120 -0.09 11.27 -7.41
N LEU A 121 0.15 10.36 -8.37
CA LEU A 121 0.02 8.91 -8.13
C LEU A 121 1.09 8.38 -7.17
N LEU A 122 2.32 8.90 -7.29
CA LEU A 122 3.42 8.56 -6.37
C LEU A 122 3.15 9.08 -4.96
N LEU A 123 2.52 10.26 -4.85
CA LEU A 123 2.10 10.85 -3.58
C LEU A 123 0.95 10.08 -2.94
N LEU A 124 -0.02 9.60 -3.73
CA LEU A 124 -1.08 8.70 -3.27
C LEU A 124 -0.51 7.40 -2.68
N LEU A 125 0.42 6.78 -3.40
CA LEU A 125 1.08 5.55 -2.96
C LEU A 125 1.92 5.76 -1.69
N LEU A 126 2.54 6.94 -1.53
CA LEU A 126 3.32 7.32 -0.35
C LEU A 126 2.47 7.78 0.84
N LEU A 127 1.29 8.38 0.60
CA LEU A 127 0.37 8.80 1.67
C LEU A 127 -0.46 7.64 2.22
N LEU A 128 -0.66 6.57 1.44
CA LEU A 128 -1.36 5.36 1.87
C LEU A 128 -0.43 4.30 2.51
N LEU A 129 0.89 4.48 2.48
CA LEU A 129 1.90 3.61 3.11
C LEU A 129 2.50 4.27 4.35
#